data_AF-A0A3Q2X8W8-F1
#
_entry.id   AF-A0A3Q2X8W8-F1
#
_cell.length_a   1.000
_cell.length_b   1.000
_cell.length_c   1.000
_cell.angle_alpha   90.00
_cell.angle_beta   90.00
_cell.angle_gamma   90.00
#
_symmetry.space_group_name_H-M   'P 1'
#
loop_
_entity.id
_entity.type
_entity.pdbx_description
1 polymer ?
#
loop_
_entity_poly.entity_id
_entity_poly.type
_entity_poly.pdbx_seq_one_letter_code
_entity_poly.pdbx_strand_id
1 'polypeptide(L)'
;LSLAFTVRDGDKVTLPCKNRINIHHNCDTITWIFRDSRGTPAVELVNLGQIQEEAKSDRLSVTAECSLVIKKVTAEDVGRYTCRQFRGNPGKQQGPDAVVYLSVVV
;
A
#
# COMPACT_ATOMS: atom_id res chain seq x y z
N LEU A 1 -10.75 6.62 -6.46
CA LEU A 1 -9.85 7.78 -6.24
C LEU A 1 -8.44 7.32 -6.57
N SER A 2 -7.74 8.03 -7.44
CA SER A 2 -6.33 7.79 -7.74
C SER A 2 -5.48 8.96 -7.25
N LEU A 3 -4.35 8.65 -6.63
CA LEU A 3 -3.34 9.63 -6.21
C LEU A 3 -2.03 9.34 -6.93
N ALA A 4 -1.21 10.36 -7.11
CA ALA A 4 0.14 10.23 -7.64
C ALA A 4 1.12 10.91 -6.67
N PHE A 5 2.23 10.22 -6.39
CA PHE A 5 3.33 10.74 -5.57
C PHE A 5 4.63 10.67 -6.38
N THR A 6 5.42 11.72 -6.26
CA THR A 6 6.79 11.76 -6.74
C THR A 6 7.70 11.96 -5.53
N VAL A 7 8.67 11.08 -5.37
CA VAL A 7 9.61 11.07 -4.22
C VAL A 7 11.04 11.01 -4.75
N ARG A 8 12.00 11.59 -4.03
CA ARG A 8 13.41 11.47 -4.42
C ARG A 8 13.94 10.08 -4.09
N ASP A 9 14.91 9.62 -4.86
CA ASP A 9 15.64 8.39 -4.54
C ASP A 9 16.24 8.49 -3.13
N GLY A 10 16.10 7.42 -2.33
CA GLY A 10 16.53 7.37 -0.94
C GLY A 10 15.58 8.00 0.09
N ASP A 11 14.58 8.77 -0.33
CA ASP A 11 13.63 9.41 0.60
C ASP A 11 12.57 8.43 1.12
N LYS A 12 11.77 8.89 2.10
CA LYS A 12 10.62 8.18 2.65
C LYS A 12 9.32 8.71 2.03
N VAL A 13 8.38 7.81 1.73
CA VAL A 13 7.01 8.16 1.33
C VAL A 13 5.97 7.48 2.23
N THR A 14 4.79 8.09 2.34
CA THR A 14 3.63 7.52 3.02
C THR A 14 2.43 7.57 2.08
N LEU A 15 1.97 6.40 1.64
CA LEU A 15 0.88 6.23 0.69
C LEU A 15 -0.43 6.05 1.44
N PRO A 16 -1.40 6.97 1.32
CA PRO A 16 -2.61 6.93 2.12
C PRO A 16 -3.59 5.87 1.60
N CYS A 17 -4.16 5.08 2.52
CA CYS A 17 -5.33 4.25 2.22
C CYS A 17 -6.62 5.03 2.57
N LYS A 18 -7.08 5.90 1.66
CA LYS A 18 -8.31 6.69 1.91
C LYS A 18 -9.52 6.11 1.18
N ASN A 19 -10.32 5.34 1.91
CA ASN A 19 -11.78 5.40 1.83
C ASN A 19 -12.28 5.65 3.25
N ARG A 20 -13.03 6.73 3.46
CA ARG A 20 -13.40 7.31 4.77
C ARG A 20 -14.36 6.45 5.61
N ILE A 21 -14.51 5.17 5.30
CA ILE A 21 -15.54 4.33 5.89
C ILE A 21 -14.88 3.44 6.95
N ASN A 22 -14.71 4.00 8.14
CA ASN A 22 -14.48 3.27 9.40
C ASN A 22 -13.35 2.24 9.36
N ILE A 23 -12.12 2.71 9.09
CA ILE A 23 -10.93 1.90 9.34
C ILE A 23 -10.85 1.68 10.87
N HIS A 24 -11.06 0.45 11.33
CA HIS A 24 -10.79 0.06 12.72
C HIS A 24 -9.31 0.29 13.03
N HIS A 25 -8.98 0.62 14.29
CA HIS A 25 -7.65 1.02 14.75
C HIS A 25 -6.50 0.00 14.50
N ASN A 26 -6.79 -1.18 13.97
CA ASN A 26 -5.86 -2.31 13.85
C ASN A 26 -5.55 -2.74 12.40
N CYS A 27 -6.06 -2.05 11.37
CA CYS A 27 -5.77 -2.34 9.95
C CYS A 27 -6.05 -3.77 9.46
N ASP A 28 -6.74 -4.59 10.26
CA ASP A 28 -7.05 -6.02 10.01
C ASP A 28 -8.02 -6.25 8.84
N THR A 29 -8.48 -5.15 8.23
CA THR A 29 -9.40 -5.10 7.11
C THR A 29 -8.71 -4.61 5.83
N ILE A 30 -7.40 -4.36 5.86
CA ILE A 30 -6.68 -3.69 4.76
C ILE A 30 -5.64 -4.62 4.14
N THR A 31 -5.67 -4.70 2.80
CA THR A 31 -4.62 -5.33 1.99
C THR A 31 -3.98 -4.30 1.08
N TRP A 32 -2.64 -4.26 1.06
CA TRP A 32 -1.85 -3.48 0.11
C TRP A 32 -1.26 -4.39 -0.97
N ILE A 33 -1.56 -4.07 -2.22
CA ILE A 33 -1.13 -4.83 -3.40
C ILE A 33 -0.25 -3.94 -4.27
N PHE A 34 0.94 -4.40 -4.59
CA PHE A 34 1.89 -3.72 -5.47
C PHE A 34 1.93 -4.39 -6.84
N ARG A 35 2.00 -3.57 -7.89
CA ARG A 35 2.30 -3.98 -9.25
C ARG A 35 3.33 -3.01 -9.82
N ASP A 36 4.48 -3.54 -10.21
CA ASP A 36 5.50 -2.73 -10.84
C ASP A 36 5.06 -2.22 -12.23
N SER A 37 5.80 -1.25 -12.76
CA SER A 37 5.57 -0.71 -14.10
C SER A 37 5.98 -1.67 -15.22
N ARG A 38 6.72 -2.74 -14.91
CA ARG A 38 7.29 -3.71 -15.87
C ARG A 38 6.35 -4.85 -16.19
N GLY A 39 5.17 -4.89 -15.57
CA GLY A 39 4.11 -5.85 -15.88
C GLY A 39 4.25 -7.19 -15.17
N THR A 40 5.03 -7.25 -14.08
CA THR A 40 5.11 -8.46 -13.26
C THR A 40 3.77 -8.77 -12.57
N PRO A 41 3.55 -10.03 -12.14
CA PRO A 41 2.41 -10.38 -11.30
C PRO A 41 2.32 -9.46 -10.09
N ALA A 42 1.10 -9.08 -9.71
CA ALA A 42 0.91 -8.25 -8.53
C ALA A 42 1.26 -9.04 -7.26
N VAL A 43 1.88 -8.38 -6.29
CA VAL A 43 2.29 -8.97 -5.01
C VAL A 43 1.54 -8.31 -3.86
N GLU A 44 1.16 -9.09 -2.86
CA GLU A 44 0.61 -8.56 -1.62
C GLU A 44 1.75 -8.14 -0.70
N LEU A 45 1.83 -6.85 -0.39
CA LEU A 45 2.80 -6.34 0.56
C LEU A 45 2.29 -6.47 2.00
N VAL A 46 0.99 -6.26 2.15
CA VAL A 46 0.27 -6.35 3.43
C VAL A 46 -1.02 -7.09 3.17
N ASN A 47 -1.31 -8.12 3.95
CA ASN A 47 -2.59 -8.85 3.94
C ASN A 47 -3.26 -8.66 5.29
N LEU A 48 -4.48 -8.09 5.30
CA LEU A 48 -5.26 -7.88 6.52
C LEU A 48 -4.44 -7.27 7.67
N GLY A 49 -3.70 -6.20 7.35
CA GLY A 49 -2.84 -5.47 8.29
C GLY A 49 -1.47 -6.09 8.58
N GLN A 50 -1.21 -7.31 8.12
CA GLN A 50 0.06 -8.01 8.34
C GLN A 50 0.97 -7.94 7.12
N ILE A 51 2.20 -7.47 7.30
CA ILE A 51 3.22 -7.46 6.24
C ILE A 51 3.56 -8.91 5.88
N GLN A 52 3.50 -9.24 4.58
CA GLN A 52 3.81 -10.58 4.08
C GLN A 52 5.32 -10.87 4.24
N GLU A 53 5.68 -12.12 4.50
CA GLU A 53 7.08 -12.49 4.74
C GLU A 53 7.96 -12.22 3.52
N GLU A 54 7.45 -12.41 2.30
CA GLU A 54 8.16 -12.12 1.05
C GLU A 54 8.36 -10.61 0.82
N ALA A 55 7.54 -9.78 1.44
CA ALA A 55 7.61 -8.32 1.38
C ALA A 55 8.30 -7.70 2.62
N LYS A 56 8.71 -8.54 3.58
CA LYS A 56 9.23 -8.10 4.86
C LYS A 56 10.58 -7.43 4.67
N SER A 57 10.63 -6.17 5.04
CA SER A 57 11.81 -5.33 4.92
C SER A 57 11.74 -4.27 6.01
N ASP A 58 12.88 -3.90 6.59
CA ASP A 58 12.99 -2.77 7.53
C ASP A 58 12.54 -1.42 6.91
N ARG A 59 12.39 -1.42 5.57
CA ARG A 59 11.87 -0.29 4.79
C ARG A 59 10.36 -0.14 4.86
N LEU A 60 9.60 -1.23 5.05
CA LEU A 60 8.14 -1.24 4.93
C LEU A 60 7.48 -1.20 6.30
N SER A 61 6.48 -0.33 6.48
CA SER A 61 5.63 -0.36 7.68
C SER A 61 4.21 0.13 7.38
N VAL A 62 3.28 -0.15 8.29
CA VAL A 62 1.89 0.34 8.22
C VAL A 62 1.66 1.29 9.38
N THR A 63 1.08 2.46 9.10
CA THR A 63 0.69 3.45 10.13
C THR A 63 -0.59 3.03 10.86
N ALA A 64 -0.91 3.69 11.97
CA ALA A 64 -2.19 3.49 12.68
C ALA A 64 -3.41 3.81 11.80
N GLU A 65 -3.26 4.70 10.82
CA GLU A 65 -4.27 5.05 9.81
C GLU A 65 -4.22 4.15 8.57
N CYS A 66 -3.53 3.00 8.65
CA CYS A 66 -3.41 1.99 7.60
C CYS A 66 -2.79 2.48 6.28
N SER A 67 -2.09 3.60 6.34
CA SER A 67 -1.26 4.10 5.24
C SER A 67 0.05 3.30 5.18
N LEU A 68 0.50 2.99 3.97
CA LEU A 68 1.74 2.26 3.73
C LEU A 68 2.92 3.22 3.77
N VAL A 69 3.96 2.87 4.52
CA VAL A 69 5.22 3.61 4.58
C VAL A 69 6.29 2.82 3.86
N ILE A 70 7.04 3.50 2.99
CA ILE A 70 8.23 2.95 2.32
C ILE A 70 9.38 3.91 2.63
N LYS A 71 10.41 3.41 3.32
CA LYS A 71 11.65 4.14 3.60
C LYS A 71 12.70 3.79 2.56
N LYS A 72 13.63 4.71 2.26
CA LYS A 72 14.72 4.48 1.30
C LYS A 72 14.15 3.99 -0.03
N VAL A 73 13.27 4.80 -0.62
CA VAL A 73 12.61 4.49 -1.88
C VAL A 73 13.65 4.38 -2.99
N THR A 74 13.51 3.39 -3.87
CA THR A 74 14.36 3.20 -5.04
C THR A 74 13.53 3.12 -6.33
N ALA A 75 14.20 3.11 -7.48
CA ALA A 75 13.54 2.89 -8.78
C ALA A 75 12.72 1.59 -8.86
N GLU A 76 13.00 0.58 -8.03
CA GLU A 76 12.25 -0.68 -7.98
C GLU A 76 10.87 -0.54 -7.33
N ASP A 77 10.70 0.47 -6.48
CA ASP A 77 9.42 0.79 -5.83
C ASP A 77 8.48 1.59 -6.77
N VAL A 78 8.92 1.93 -7.99
CA VAL A 78 8.06 2.61 -8.98
C VAL A 78 6.95 1.68 -9.45
N GLY A 79 5.70 2.11 -9.29
CA GLY A 79 4.57 1.33 -9.75
C GLY A 79 3.23 1.76 -9.17
N ARG A 80 2.27 0.85 -9.27
CA ARG A 80 0.89 1.03 -8.82
C ARG A 80 0.68 0.27 -7.52
N TYR A 81 0.31 1.02 -6.48
CA TYR A 81 -0.08 0.51 -5.18
C TYR A 81 -1.60 0.57 -5.05
N THR A 82 -2.21 -0.53 -4.60
CA THR A 82 -3.65 -0.65 -4.41
C THR A 82 -3.91 -0.93 -2.95
N CYS A 83 -4.66 -0.05 -2.29
CA CYS A 83 -5.24 -0.37 -1.01
C CYS A 83 -6.66 -0.91 -1.20
N ARG A 84 -6.89 -2.14 -0.73
CA ARG A 84 -8.18 -2.80 -0.74
C ARG A 84 -8.70 -2.97 0.68
N GLN A 85 -9.98 -2.68 0.87
CA GLN A 85 -10.65 -2.74 2.17
C GLN A 85 -11.64 -3.91 2.19
N PHE A 86 -11.73 -4.60 3.31
CA PHE A 86 -12.65 -5.72 3.55
C PHE A 86 -13.51 -5.46 4.78
N ARG A 87 -14.73 -6.02 4.80
CA ARG A 87 -15.62 -5.96 5.96
C ARG A 87 -16.40 -7.26 6.14
N GLY A 88 -16.63 -7.62 7.40
CA GLY A 88 -17.42 -8.79 7.79
C GLY A 88 -16.57 -10.07 7.95
N ASN A 89 -17.24 -11.16 8.33
CA ASN A 89 -16.64 -12.49 8.45
C ASN A 89 -17.56 -13.53 7.77
N PRO A 90 -17.19 -14.13 6.61
CA PRO A 90 -15.95 -13.90 5.86
C PRO A 90 -15.88 -12.48 5.26
N GLY A 91 -14.67 -11.95 5.12
CA GLY A 91 -14.42 -10.59 4.64
C GLY A 91 -14.85 -10.41 3.18
N LYS A 92 -15.76 -9.46 2.93
CA LYS A 92 -16.11 -9.02 1.57
C LYS A 92 -15.45 -7.69 1.29
N GLN A 93 -15.01 -7.47 0.05
CA GLN A 93 -14.47 -6.18 -0.34
C GLN A 93 -15.50 -5.07 -0.07
N GLN A 94 -15.06 -4.03 0.61
CA GLN A 94 -15.87 -2.87 0.94
C GLN A 94 -15.47 -1.69 0.05
N GLY A 95 -16.37 -1.33 -0.86
CA GLY A 95 -16.19 -0.18 -1.73
C GLY A 95 -15.07 -0.35 -2.78
N PRO A 96 -14.80 0.72 -3.55
CA PRO A 96 -13.77 0.69 -4.58
C PRO A 96 -12.37 0.68 -3.97
N ASP A 97 -11.40 0.15 -4.70
CA ASP A 97 -9.99 0.23 -4.31
C ASP A 97 -9.51 1.70 -4.29
N ALA A 98 -8.62 2.02 -3.35
CA ALA A 98 -7.83 3.25 -3.40
C ALA A 98 -6.52 2.97 -4.12
N VAL A 99 -6.20 3.78 -5.13
CA VAL A 99 -5.04 3.54 -6.00
C VAL A 99 -4.03 4.68 -5.84
N VAL A 100 -2.76 4.33 -5.70
CA VAL A 100 -1.66 5.28 -5.63
C VAL A 100 -0.59 4.89 -6.64
N TYR A 101 -0.18 5.84 -7.48
CA TYR A 101 0.95 5.70 -8.37
C TYR A 101 2.18 6.36 -7.74
N LEU A 102 3.29 5.63 -7.67
CA LEU A 102 4.55 6.13 -7.14
C LEU A 102 5.56 6.27 -8.28
N SER A 103 6.22 7.42 -8.34
CA SER A 103 7.34 7.69 -9.24
C SER A 103 8.53 8.22 -8.45
N VAL A 104 9.74 7.97 -8.96
CA VAL A 104 11.00 8.37 -8.33
C VAL A 104 11.73 9.38 -9.21
N VAL A 105 12.33 10.38 -8.59
CA VAL A 105 13.25 11.34 -9.22
C VAL A 105 14.63 11.23 -8.57
N VAL A 106 15.67 11.44 -9.37
CA VAL A 106 17.08 11.42 -8.93
C VAL A 106 17.60 12.85 -8.85
#